data_AF-A0A918T8H7-F1
#
_entry.id   AF-A0A918T8H7-F1
#
_cell.length_a   1.000
_cell.length_b   1.000
_cell.length_c   1.000
_cell.angle_alpha   90.00
_cell.angle_beta   90.00
_cell.angle_gamma   90.00
#
_symmetry.space_group_name_H-M   'P 1'
#
loop_
_entity.id
_entity.type
_entity.pdbx_description
1 polymer ?
#
loop_
_entity_poly.entity_id
_entity_poly.type
_entity_poly.pdbx_seq_one_letter_code
_entity_poly.pdbx_strand_id
1 'polypeptide(L)'
;MRAVRTTAATALAGAAVLAAVTGCTAKSDPKAAADGITVIAKDDACEVSGKEFPAGHVTLNVENRGSKITEVYVLYPDDRIVTERENIGPGTKATLTAEIKAGAYAIVCKPGMTGAGIRQAVTLTGGAAAPKRSAEMDSAVASYRQYVQAQAEETLPRVKVFTDAVRAGDLEAAKKAYANSRVGWERTEPVAESFGDIDPKVDVREDGLEEGQDPAKDWTGWHRLEKALWHDKKITTREKQLADQLDKDLADWKKRVGTAEITPTSMANGAKELLDEVATGKVTGEEERYSHTDLVDFKANVEGAQMSFDLLKPVAAKNDAALVAELDKQFGALNTLLDQYRADKASYDFTSYDKVGKEQRKELSDAVNALAEPLSKLAAAVVK
;
A
#
# COMPACT_ATOMS: atom_id res chain seq x y z
N MET A 1 16.47 -16.66 -78.36
CA MET A 1 15.68 -15.56 -78.96
C MET A 1 14.20 -15.83 -78.70
N ARG A 2 13.34 -14.80 -78.68
CA ARG A 2 11.84 -14.77 -78.69
C ARG A 2 11.01 -16.06 -78.46
N ALA A 3 9.90 -15.87 -77.71
CA ALA A 3 8.64 -16.65 -77.72
C ALA A 3 8.66 -18.06 -77.04
N VAL A 4 7.86 -18.36 -75.99
CA VAL A 4 6.39 -18.60 -75.93
C VAL A 4 6.04 -19.95 -76.61
N ARG A 5 5.44 -21.00 -75.99
CA ARG A 5 4.14 -21.05 -75.26
C ARG A 5 3.93 -22.38 -74.45
N THR A 6 3.23 -22.30 -73.31
CA THR A 6 2.26 -23.27 -72.68
C THR A 6 2.36 -24.80 -72.94
N THR A 7 2.37 -25.67 -71.91
CA THR A 7 1.19 -26.29 -71.23
C THR A 7 1.68 -27.38 -70.21
N ALA A 8 0.90 -27.99 -69.28
CA ALA A 8 -0.28 -27.60 -68.48
C ALA A 8 -0.62 -28.71 -67.41
N ALA A 9 -1.16 -28.33 -66.23
CA ALA A 9 -1.72 -29.19 -65.14
C ALA A 9 -0.74 -30.16 -64.42
N THR A 10 -0.90 -30.60 -63.16
CA THR A 10 -2.11 -30.74 -62.31
C THR A 10 -1.78 -30.61 -60.81
N ALA A 11 -2.81 -30.40 -59.98
CA ALA A 11 -2.80 -30.14 -58.54
C ALA A 11 -2.02 -31.09 -57.61
N LEU A 12 -1.61 -30.55 -56.44
CA LEU A 12 -1.78 -31.19 -55.14
C LEU A 12 -1.98 -30.11 -54.05
N ALA A 13 -2.92 -30.34 -53.13
CA ALA A 13 -3.35 -29.34 -52.15
C ALA A 13 -2.49 -29.38 -50.88
N GLY A 14 -2.19 -28.19 -50.33
CA GLY A 14 -1.46 -28.02 -49.08
C GLY A 14 -1.76 -26.66 -48.47
N ALA A 15 -2.94 -26.52 -47.83
CA ALA A 15 -3.36 -25.28 -47.20
C ALA A 15 -2.62 -25.05 -45.87
N ALA A 16 -1.40 -24.51 -45.95
CA ALA A 16 -0.70 -23.98 -44.79
C ALA A 16 -1.34 -22.65 -44.37
N VAL A 17 -2.27 -22.71 -43.40
CA VAL A 17 -2.82 -21.51 -42.75
C VAL A 17 -1.72 -20.92 -41.86
N LEU A 18 -0.92 -20.03 -42.43
CA LEU A 18 -0.12 -19.07 -41.67
C LEU A 18 -1.08 -18.09 -40.99
N ALA A 19 -1.52 -18.46 -39.79
CA ALA A 19 -2.16 -17.54 -38.87
C ALA A 19 -1.14 -16.47 -38.46
N ALA A 20 -1.13 -15.36 -39.20
CA ALA A 20 -0.45 -14.16 -38.77
C ALA A 20 -1.10 -13.71 -37.46
N VAL A 21 -0.39 -13.94 -36.34
CA VAL A 21 -0.77 -13.41 -35.03
C VAL A 21 -0.56 -11.91 -35.07
N THR A 22 -1.55 -11.22 -35.64
CA THR A 22 -1.73 -9.78 -35.50
C THR A 22 -2.08 -9.55 -34.04
N GLY A 23 -1.04 -9.36 -33.22
CA GLY A 23 -1.20 -8.97 -31.83
C GLY A 23 -2.14 -7.77 -31.77
N CYS A 24 -3.26 -7.93 -31.07
CA CYS A 24 -4.23 -6.87 -30.89
C CYS A 24 -3.64 -5.81 -29.97
N THR A 25 -2.82 -4.91 -30.54
CA THR A 25 -2.61 -3.60 -29.95
C THR A 25 -3.97 -2.91 -29.97
N ALA A 26 -4.63 -2.88 -28.81
CA ALA A 26 -5.80 -2.05 -28.61
C ALA A 26 -5.36 -0.62 -28.95
N LYS A 27 -5.89 -0.09 -30.06
CA LYS A 27 -5.70 1.32 -30.40
C LYS A 27 -6.38 2.11 -29.29
N SER A 28 -5.58 2.68 -28.41
CA SER A 28 -6.05 3.63 -27.41
C SER A 28 -6.73 4.76 -28.18
N ASP A 29 -8.05 4.90 -28.04
CA ASP A 29 -8.75 6.05 -28.61
C ASP A 29 -8.14 7.33 -28.00
N PRO A 30 -7.61 8.27 -28.80
CA PRO A 30 -6.90 9.45 -28.28
C PRO A 30 -7.75 10.39 -27.41
N LYS A 31 -9.03 10.08 -27.21
CA LYS A 31 -9.99 10.83 -26.40
C LYS A 31 -10.08 10.36 -24.95
N ALA A 32 -9.63 9.15 -24.61
CA ALA A 32 -9.67 8.64 -23.24
C ALA A 32 -8.50 9.15 -22.36
N ALA A 33 -7.54 9.88 -22.94
CA ALA A 33 -6.39 10.46 -22.24
C ALA A 33 -6.63 11.91 -21.75
N ALA A 34 -7.89 12.39 -21.77
CA ALA A 34 -8.22 13.81 -21.60
C ALA A 34 -8.63 14.25 -20.18
N ASP A 35 -9.02 13.32 -19.31
CA ASP A 35 -9.80 13.64 -18.08
C ASP A 35 -9.00 13.49 -16.76
N GLY A 36 -7.66 13.55 -16.79
CA GLY A 36 -6.83 13.39 -15.58
C GLY A 36 -5.51 14.14 -15.61
N ILE A 37 -4.96 14.43 -14.42
CA ILE A 37 -3.68 15.09 -14.21
C ILE A 37 -2.56 14.15 -14.66
N THR A 38 -1.90 14.43 -15.79
CA THR A 38 -0.68 13.71 -16.14
C THR A 38 0.45 14.08 -15.19
N VAL A 39 1.12 13.06 -14.65
CA VAL A 39 2.32 13.15 -13.81
C VAL A 39 3.41 12.29 -14.45
N ILE A 40 4.54 12.88 -14.82
CA ILE A 40 5.70 12.16 -15.36
C ILE A 40 6.79 12.17 -14.30
N ALA A 41 7.03 11.02 -13.69
CA ALA A 41 8.14 10.84 -12.75
C ALA A 41 9.43 10.54 -13.51
N LYS A 42 10.52 11.19 -13.12
CA LYS A 42 11.89 10.98 -13.59
C LYS A 42 12.83 10.96 -12.38
N ASP A 43 14.07 10.52 -12.57
CA ASP A 43 15.05 10.43 -11.48
C ASP A 43 15.39 11.80 -10.85
N ASP A 44 15.25 12.89 -11.62
CA ASP A 44 15.59 14.27 -11.25
C ASP A 44 14.44 15.28 -11.45
N ALA A 45 13.24 14.83 -11.86
CA ALA A 45 12.09 15.69 -12.08
C ALA A 45 10.75 14.99 -11.81
N CYS A 46 9.75 15.78 -11.39
CA CYS A 46 8.35 15.37 -11.33
C CYS A 46 7.57 16.38 -12.19
N GLU A 47 7.15 16.01 -13.39
CA GLU A 47 6.48 16.93 -14.32
C GLU A 47 4.96 16.76 -14.21
N VAL A 48 4.25 17.83 -13.84
CA VAL A 48 2.79 17.84 -13.73
C VAL A 48 2.21 18.67 -14.88
N SER A 49 1.13 18.17 -15.49
CA SER A 49 0.43 18.78 -16.64
C SER A 49 -0.09 20.21 -16.47
N GLY A 50 -0.08 20.75 -15.25
CA GLY A 50 -0.59 22.07 -14.91
C GLY A 50 -0.32 22.42 -13.44
N LYS A 51 -0.71 23.63 -13.03
CA LYS A 51 -0.60 24.11 -11.63
C LYS A 51 -1.95 24.34 -10.97
N GLU A 52 -3.03 24.34 -11.73
CA GLU A 52 -4.39 24.55 -11.25
C GLU A 52 -5.30 23.48 -11.85
N PHE A 53 -6.12 22.85 -11.01
CA PHE A 53 -7.01 21.75 -11.38
C PHE A 53 -8.36 21.92 -10.66
N PRO A 54 -9.47 21.33 -11.17
CA PRO A 54 -10.72 21.30 -10.42
C PRO A 54 -10.63 20.37 -9.21
N ALA A 55 -11.14 20.80 -8.07
CA ALA A 55 -11.40 19.97 -6.91
C ALA A 55 -12.52 18.96 -7.17
N GLY A 56 -12.56 17.87 -6.40
CA GLY A 56 -13.56 16.83 -6.48
C GLY A 56 -12.93 15.44 -6.62
N HIS A 57 -13.46 14.61 -7.51
CA HIS A 57 -12.81 13.36 -7.89
C HIS A 57 -11.70 13.66 -8.91
N VAL A 58 -10.45 13.53 -8.47
CA VAL A 58 -9.25 13.84 -9.24
C VAL A 58 -8.56 12.53 -9.61
N THR A 59 -8.17 12.39 -10.88
CA THR A 59 -7.40 11.24 -11.36
C THR A 59 -5.99 11.69 -11.75
N LEU A 60 -4.96 11.10 -11.15
CA LEU A 60 -3.57 11.23 -11.57
C LEU A 60 -3.23 10.09 -12.53
N ASN A 61 -2.75 10.43 -13.72
CA ASN A 61 -2.22 9.51 -14.72
C ASN A 61 -0.69 9.55 -14.64
N VAL A 62 -0.12 8.61 -13.89
CA VAL A 62 1.32 8.55 -13.62
C VAL A 62 2.03 7.72 -14.69
N GLU A 63 3.13 8.25 -15.22
CA GLU A 63 4.08 7.53 -16.07
C GLU A 63 5.48 7.64 -15.48
N ASN A 64 6.08 6.51 -15.10
CA ASN A 64 7.46 6.49 -14.62
C ASN A 64 8.43 6.40 -15.81
N ARG A 65 9.15 7.49 -16.06
CA ARG A 65 10.24 7.60 -17.06
C ARG A 65 11.63 7.68 -16.41
N GLY A 66 11.73 7.48 -15.09
CA GLY A 66 12.98 7.29 -14.37
C GLY A 66 13.57 5.88 -14.56
N SER A 67 14.75 5.68 -13.99
CA SER A 67 15.43 4.38 -13.93
C SER A 67 15.13 3.59 -12.65
N LYS A 68 14.54 4.25 -11.62
CA LYS A 68 14.17 3.65 -10.34
C LYS A 68 12.66 3.37 -10.24
N ILE A 69 12.27 2.48 -9.33
CA ILE A 69 10.89 2.43 -8.82
C ILE A 69 10.59 3.80 -8.18
N THR A 70 9.35 4.30 -8.29
CA THR A 70 8.93 5.57 -7.68
C THR A 70 7.57 5.43 -7.02
N GLU A 71 7.34 6.22 -5.98
CA GLU A 71 5.99 6.59 -5.55
C GLU A 71 5.56 7.92 -6.16
N VAL A 72 4.24 8.19 -6.11
CA VAL A 72 3.66 9.52 -6.30
C VAL A 72 2.67 9.83 -5.18
N TYR A 73 2.91 10.92 -4.46
CA TYR A 73 2.05 11.42 -3.39
C TYR A 73 1.28 12.66 -3.82
N VAL A 74 0.11 12.88 -3.21
CA VAL A 74 -0.51 14.20 -3.07
C VAL A 74 -0.47 14.57 -1.59
N LEU A 75 0.21 15.66 -1.25
CA LEU A 75 0.42 16.12 0.13
C LEU A 75 -0.31 17.43 0.40
N TYR A 76 -0.79 17.58 1.64
CA TYR A 76 -1.17 18.87 2.20
C TYR A 76 0.09 19.76 2.44
N PRO A 77 -0.06 21.08 2.68
CA PRO A 77 1.07 21.97 2.95
C PRO A 77 1.84 21.68 4.25
N ASP A 78 1.27 20.85 5.13
CA ASP A 78 1.85 20.36 6.39
C ASP A 78 2.35 18.91 6.28
N ASP A 79 2.64 18.44 5.06
CA ASP A 79 3.17 17.12 4.69
C ASP A 79 2.32 15.90 5.07
N ARG A 80 1.12 16.11 5.62
CA ARG A 80 0.10 15.05 5.72
C ARG A 80 -0.29 14.55 4.34
N ILE A 81 -0.51 13.25 4.22
CA ILE A 81 -0.84 12.60 2.95
C ILE A 81 -2.34 12.72 2.68
N VAL A 82 -2.70 13.13 1.45
CA VAL A 82 -4.08 13.10 0.93
C VAL A 82 -4.37 11.74 0.31
N THR A 83 -3.40 11.26 -0.46
CA THR A 83 -3.41 9.97 -1.17
C THR A 83 -2.03 9.75 -1.77
N GLU A 84 -1.72 8.50 -2.08
CA GLU A 84 -0.50 8.15 -2.80
C GLU A 84 -0.68 6.95 -3.72
N ARG A 85 0.36 6.70 -4.51
CA ARG A 85 0.55 5.42 -5.17
C ARG A 85 2.01 5.02 -5.19
N GLU A 86 2.27 3.88 -4.56
CA GLU A 86 3.61 3.32 -4.43
C GLU A 86 4.00 2.37 -5.57
N ASN A 87 5.27 1.94 -5.53
CA ASN A 87 5.81 0.79 -6.26
C ASN A 87 5.63 0.85 -7.79
N ILE A 88 5.65 2.06 -8.37
CA ILE A 88 5.52 2.29 -9.81
C ILE A 88 6.86 2.02 -10.49
N GLY A 89 7.02 0.85 -11.12
CA GLY A 89 8.27 0.42 -11.74
C GLY A 89 8.72 1.25 -12.97
N PRO A 90 10.02 1.25 -13.33
CA PRO A 90 10.54 1.96 -14.50
C PRO A 90 9.80 1.61 -15.81
N GLY A 91 9.43 2.62 -16.59
CA GLY A 91 8.72 2.46 -17.86
C GLY A 91 7.24 2.04 -17.73
N THR A 92 6.71 1.90 -16.50
CA THR A 92 5.31 1.54 -16.26
C THR A 92 4.42 2.77 -16.09
N LYS A 93 3.10 2.52 -16.00
CA LYS A 93 2.08 3.53 -15.73
C LYS A 93 1.17 3.08 -14.60
N ALA A 94 0.70 4.04 -13.82
CA ALA A 94 -0.29 3.83 -12.79
C ALA A 94 -1.37 4.91 -12.86
N THR A 95 -2.55 4.61 -12.34
CA THR A 95 -3.63 5.57 -12.18
C THR A 95 -3.98 5.64 -10.69
N LEU A 96 -4.14 6.85 -10.18
CA LEU A 96 -4.54 7.11 -8.80
C LEU A 96 -5.78 8.01 -8.80
N THR A 97 -6.87 7.55 -8.19
CA THR A 97 -8.14 8.32 -8.12
C THR A 97 -8.39 8.74 -6.67
N ALA A 98 -8.64 10.02 -6.43
CA ALA A 98 -8.85 10.54 -5.08
C ALA A 98 -9.90 11.66 -5.01
N GLU A 99 -10.64 11.69 -3.90
CA GLU A 99 -11.50 12.80 -3.50
C GLU A 99 -10.64 13.90 -2.84
N ILE A 100 -10.45 15.03 -3.52
CA ILE A 100 -9.59 16.14 -3.07
C ILE A 100 -10.38 17.44 -3.02
N LYS A 101 -10.34 18.15 -1.89
CA LYS A 101 -11.01 19.45 -1.69
C LYS A 101 -10.27 20.59 -2.38
N ALA A 102 -10.93 21.73 -2.59
CA ALA A 102 -10.25 22.95 -3.02
C ALA A 102 -9.22 23.41 -1.97
N GLY A 103 -8.01 23.80 -2.40
CA GLY A 103 -6.88 24.09 -1.52
C GLY A 103 -5.53 24.08 -2.23
N ALA A 104 -4.46 24.36 -1.49
CA ALA A 104 -3.08 24.24 -1.96
C ALA A 104 -2.50 22.88 -1.56
N TYR A 105 -1.77 22.24 -2.47
CA TYR A 105 -1.20 20.90 -2.31
C TYR A 105 0.16 20.79 -3.00
N ALA A 106 0.89 19.72 -2.73
CA ALA A 106 2.05 19.30 -3.52
C ALA A 106 1.81 17.93 -4.16
N ILE A 107 2.08 17.78 -5.45
CA ILE A 107 2.30 16.47 -6.07
C ILE A 107 3.78 16.16 -5.96
N VAL A 108 4.14 15.00 -5.44
CA VAL A 108 5.53 14.63 -5.14
C VAL A 108 5.85 13.28 -5.76
N CYS A 109 6.88 13.22 -6.59
CA CYS A 109 7.46 11.95 -7.05
C CYS A 109 8.64 11.61 -6.14
N LYS A 110 8.77 10.35 -5.66
CA LYS A 110 9.94 9.88 -4.88
C LYS A 110 10.73 8.79 -5.64
N PRO A 111 11.70 9.16 -6.52
CA PRO A 111 12.49 8.17 -7.26
C PRO A 111 13.45 7.40 -6.35
N GLY A 112 13.18 6.10 -6.19
CA GLY A 112 13.89 5.23 -5.27
C GLY A 112 13.30 5.17 -3.86
N MET A 113 12.04 5.59 -3.68
CA MET A 113 11.24 5.27 -2.48
C MET A 113 11.77 5.85 -1.16
N THR A 114 12.59 6.92 -1.25
CA THR A 114 13.33 7.46 -0.10
C THR A 114 13.46 8.98 -0.16
N GLY A 115 13.47 9.62 1.02
CA GLY A 115 13.68 11.06 1.18
C GLY A 115 12.48 11.94 0.79
N ALA A 116 12.68 13.26 0.83
CA ALA A 116 11.61 14.26 0.73
C ALA A 116 10.91 14.38 -0.66
N GLY A 117 11.43 13.68 -1.67
CA GLY A 117 10.91 13.66 -3.04
C GLY A 117 11.04 14.97 -3.82
N ILE A 118 10.58 14.92 -5.08
CA ILE A 118 10.63 16.02 -6.04
C ILE A 118 9.23 16.62 -6.15
N ARG A 119 9.05 17.84 -5.61
CA ARG A 119 7.75 18.44 -5.34
C ARG A 119 7.31 19.44 -6.42
N GLN A 120 6.03 19.37 -6.81
CA GLN A 120 5.34 20.37 -7.63
C GLN A 120 4.16 20.95 -6.86
N ALA A 121 4.18 22.25 -6.59
CA ALA A 121 3.05 22.94 -5.98
C ALA A 121 1.87 23.07 -6.97
N VAL A 122 0.69 22.66 -6.53
CA VAL A 122 -0.57 22.72 -7.30
C VAL A 122 -1.70 23.29 -6.45
N THR A 123 -2.70 23.89 -7.10
CA THR A 123 -3.91 24.41 -6.45
C THR A 123 -5.13 23.69 -7.01
N LEU A 124 -5.96 23.14 -6.12
CA LEU A 124 -7.25 22.57 -6.47
C LEU A 124 -8.30 23.66 -6.26
N THR A 125 -9.10 23.91 -7.29
CA THR A 125 -9.97 25.08 -7.44
C THR A 125 -11.45 24.68 -7.53
N GLY A 126 -12.35 25.60 -7.21
CA GLY A 126 -13.79 25.36 -7.19
C GLY A 126 -14.39 25.56 -5.79
N GLY A 127 -15.60 25.05 -5.58
CA GLY A 127 -16.27 25.14 -4.28
C GLY A 127 -15.58 24.27 -3.23
N ALA A 128 -15.48 24.76 -1.99
CA ALA A 128 -14.89 24.02 -0.87
C ALA A 128 -15.72 22.81 -0.37
N ALA A 129 -16.87 22.54 -1.00
CA ALA A 129 -17.67 21.36 -0.71
C ALA A 129 -17.03 20.11 -1.32
N ALA A 130 -16.90 19.05 -0.53
CA ALA A 130 -16.56 17.73 -1.05
C ALA A 130 -17.61 17.26 -2.08
N PRO A 131 -17.25 16.38 -3.03
CA PRO A 131 -18.21 15.70 -3.88
C PRO A 131 -19.38 15.12 -3.08
N LYS A 132 -20.58 15.18 -3.67
CA LYS A 132 -21.77 14.65 -3.00
C LYS A 132 -21.68 13.13 -2.95
N ARG A 133 -21.41 12.60 -1.75
CA ARG A 133 -21.41 11.18 -1.44
C ARG A 133 -22.83 10.60 -1.43
N SER A 134 -22.93 9.29 -1.63
CA SER A 134 -24.16 8.54 -1.36
C SER A 134 -24.27 8.20 0.13
N ALA A 135 -25.48 7.87 0.61
CA ALA A 135 -25.66 7.45 2.00
C ALA A 135 -24.85 6.18 2.34
N GLU A 136 -24.62 5.29 1.36
CA GLU A 136 -23.78 4.11 1.52
C GLU A 136 -22.29 4.46 1.64
N MET A 137 -21.80 5.45 0.87
CA MET A 137 -20.42 5.97 1.03
C MET A 137 -20.21 6.59 2.41
N ASP A 138 -21.15 7.41 2.88
CA ASP A 138 -21.08 8.03 4.20
C ASP A 138 -21.14 6.96 5.32
N SER A 139 -21.97 5.93 5.15
CA SER A 139 -22.01 4.78 6.06
C SER A 139 -20.70 3.98 6.04
N ALA A 140 -20.07 3.77 4.88
CA ALA A 140 -18.80 3.07 4.77
C ALA A 140 -17.67 3.83 5.50
N VAL A 141 -17.58 5.14 5.27
CA VAL A 141 -16.60 6.03 5.94
C VAL A 141 -16.83 6.10 7.45
N ALA A 142 -18.09 6.15 7.91
CA ALA A 142 -18.43 6.14 9.33
C ALA A 142 -18.02 4.80 10.00
N SER A 143 -18.33 3.67 9.37
CA SER A 143 -17.95 2.34 9.85
C SER A 143 -16.42 2.15 9.86
N TYR A 144 -15.72 2.64 8.84
CA TYR A 144 -14.26 2.55 8.81
C TYR A 144 -13.61 3.40 9.89
N ARG A 145 -14.12 4.62 10.16
CA ARG A 145 -13.66 5.43 11.30
C ARG A 145 -13.84 4.72 12.63
N GLN A 146 -14.95 3.99 12.82
CA GLN A 146 -15.15 3.16 14.01
C GLN A 146 -14.14 2.00 14.08
N TYR A 147 -13.92 1.29 12.97
CA TYR A 147 -12.94 0.21 12.87
C TYR A 147 -11.52 0.68 13.21
N VAL A 148 -11.03 1.74 12.57
CA VAL A 148 -9.67 2.25 12.80
C VAL A 148 -9.51 2.78 14.23
N GLN A 149 -10.53 3.46 14.77
CA GLN A 149 -10.51 3.87 16.16
C GLN A 149 -10.44 2.65 17.09
N ALA A 150 -11.21 1.59 16.84
CA ALA A 150 -11.19 0.36 17.62
C ALA A 150 -9.83 -0.37 17.54
N GLN A 151 -9.20 -0.45 16.35
CA GLN A 151 -7.85 -1.00 16.23
C GLN A 151 -6.85 -0.20 17.09
N ALA A 152 -6.87 1.14 17.03
CA ALA A 152 -6.01 1.97 17.88
C ALA A 152 -6.30 1.81 19.40
N GLU A 153 -7.55 1.50 19.78
CA GLU A 153 -7.90 1.21 21.17
C GLU A 153 -7.45 -0.19 21.63
N GLU A 154 -7.50 -1.18 20.74
CA GLU A 154 -7.05 -2.56 21.00
C GLU A 154 -5.53 -2.74 20.94
N THR A 155 -4.82 -1.91 20.17
CA THR A 155 -3.34 -1.91 20.09
C THR A 155 -2.72 -1.53 21.43
N LEU A 156 -3.19 -0.47 22.09
CA LEU A 156 -2.55 0.07 23.30
C LEU A 156 -2.39 -0.94 24.45
N PRO A 157 -3.40 -1.78 24.79
CA PRO A 157 -3.20 -2.84 25.78
C PRO A 157 -2.17 -3.90 25.37
N ARG A 158 -2.07 -4.25 24.07
CA ARG A 158 -1.12 -5.26 23.56
C ARG A 158 0.31 -4.72 23.59
N VAL A 159 0.50 -3.48 23.13
CA VAL A 159 1.75 -2.72 23.25
C VAL A 159 2.16 -2.59 24.70
N LYS A 160 1.22 -2.27 25.60
CA LYS A 160 1.53 -2.18 27.03
C LYS A 160 2.07 -3.48 27.61
N VAL A 161 1.58 -4.65 27.20
CA VAL A 161 2.14 -5.95 27.63
C VAL A 161 3.58 -6.11 27.13
N PHE A 162 3.86 -5.70 25.89
CA PHE A 162 5.20 -5.71 25.31
C PHE A 162 6.17 -4.74 26.02
N THR A 163 5.77 -3.48 26.19
CA THR A 163 6.60 -2.44 26.84
C THR A 163 6.77 -2.68 28.34
N ASP A 164 5.79 -3.27 29.03
CA ASP A 164 5.93 -3.75 30.41
C ASP A 164 7.00 -4.85 30.54
N ALA A 165 7.06 -5.81 29.60
CA ALA A 165 8.08 -6.84 29.58
C ALA A 165 9.49 -6.28 29.28
N VAL A 166 9.61 -5.35 28.33
CA VAL A 166 10.86 -4.63 28.07
C VAL A 166 11.30 -3.84 29.30
N ARG A 167 10.40 -3.11 29.98
CA ARG A 167 10.71 -2.40 31.23
C ARG A 167 11.12 -3.34 32.36
N ALA A 168 10.55 -4.53 32.46
CA ALA A 168 11.00 -5.55 33.40
C ALA A 168 12.42 -6.06 33.08
N GLY A 169 12.79 -6.10 31.80
CA GLY A 169 14.01 -6.77 31.33
C GLY A 169 13.79 -8.25 31.01
N ASP A 170 12.53 -8.67 30.84
CA ASP A 170 12.17 -10.05 30.50
C ASP A 170 12.22 -10.22 28.97
N LEU A 171 13.33 -10.75 28.50
CA LEU A 171 13.62 -10.94 27.07
C LEU A 171 12.58 -11.84 26.39
N GLU A 172 12.15 -12.92 27.06
CA GLU A 172 11.30 -13.94 26.45
C GLU A 172 9.82 -13.53 26.50
N ALA A 173 9.38 -12.87 27.57
CA ALA A 173 8.05 -12.26 27.61
C ALA A 173 7.93 -11.12 26.57
N ALA A 174 8.97 -10.29 26.39
CA ALA A 174 8.97 -9.23 25.39
C ALA A 174 8.88 -9.80 23.97
N LYS A 175 9.73 -10.79 23.61
CA LYS A 175 9.64 -11.48 22.30
C LYS A 175 8.25 -12.06 22.04
N LYS A 176 7.65 -12.72 23.04
CA LYS A 176 6.31 -13.32 22.91
C LYS A 176 5.21 -12.28 22.69
N ALA A 177 5.34 -11.08 23.25
CA ALA A 177 4.34 -10.02 23.14
C ALA A 177 4.48 -9.17 21.86
N TYR A 178 5.69 -9.11 21.29
CA TYR A 178 6.08 -8.23 20.19
C TYR A 178 5.11 -8.24 18.99
N ALA A 179 4.98 -9.35 18.26
CA ALA A 179 4.26 -9.36 16.98
C ALA A 179 2.75 -9.05 17.15
N ASN A 180 2.11 -9.60 18.19
CA ASN A 180 0.71 -9.27 18.51
C ASN A 180 0.52 -7.80 18.95
N SER A 181 1.57 -7.08 19.33
CA SER A 181 1.49 -5.64 19.60
C SER A 181 1.42 -4.78 18.33
N ARG A 182 1.90 -5.29 17.19
CA ARG A 182 1.94 -4.61 15.89
C ARG A 182 0.64 -4.75 15.09
N VAL A 183 -0.04 -5.90 15.17
CA VAL A 183 -1.28 -6.25 14.40
C VAL A 183 -2.29 -5.12 14.16
N GLY A 184 -2.61 -4.30 15.17
CA GLY A 184 -3.61 -3.24 15.02
C GLY A 184 -3.08 -1.96 14.34
N TRP A 185 -1.76 -1.75 14.37
CA TRP A 185 -1.08 -0.73 13.57
C TRP A 185 -1.10 -1.13 12.09
N GLU A 186 -0.52 -2.29 11.75
CA GLU A 186 -0.48 -2.90 10.41
C GLU A 186 -1.83 -2.95 9.68
N ARG A 187 -2.92 -3.22 10.41
CA ARG A 187 -4.30 -3.20 9.87
C ARG A 187 -4.80 -1.81 9.45
N THR A 188 -4.11 -0.74 9.83
CA THR A 188 -4.56 0.66 9.72
C THR A 188 -3.45 1.64 9.33
N GLU A 189 -2.30 1.11 8.91
CA GLU A 189 -1.07 1.78 8.49
C GLU A 189 -1.36 2.98 7.54
N PRO A 190 -2.18 2.86 6.47
CA PRO A 190 -2.57 4.01 5.63
C PRO A 190 -3.23 5.20 6.34
N VAL A 191 -3.90 4.95 7.48
CA VAL A 191 -4.49 6.01 8.30
C VAL A 191 -3.47 6.53 9.31
N ALA A 192 -2.54 5.70 9.77
CA ALA A 192 -1.43 6.10 10.62
C ALA A 192 -0.42 6.99 9.85
N GLU A 193 0.04 6.53 8.69
CA GLU A 193 0.97 7.21 7.81
C GLU A 193 0.44 8.55 7.29
N SER A 194 -0.89 8.71 7.16
CA SER A 194 -1.52 9.99 6.81
C SER A 194 -1.12 11.17 7.72
N PHE A 195 -0.57 10.89 8.90
CA PHE A 195 -0.03 11.89 9.84
C PHE A 195 1.46 12.22 9.67
N GLY A 196 2.21 11.52 8.81
CA GLY A 196 3.57 11.85 8.34
C GLY A 196 4.71 11.71 9.35
N ASP A 197 4.59 12.24 10.57
CA ASP A 197 5.65 12.23 11.59
C ASP A 197 5.51 11.12 12.64
N ILE A 198 4.47 10.28 12.54
CA ILE A 198 4.18 9.24 13.54
C ILE A 198 4.82 7.91 13.19
N ASP A 199 4.73 7.48 11.93
CA ASP A 199 5.33 6.23 11.47
C ASP A 199 6.84 6.17 11.76
N PRO A 200 7.66 7.18 11.39
CA PRO A 200 9.11 7.10 11.63
C PRO A 200 9.55 7.01 13.10
N LYS A 201 8.63 7.25 14.05
CA LYS A 201 8.87 7.11 15.49
C LYS A 201 8.52 5.73 16.04
N VAL A 202 7.60 5.02 15.39
CA VAL A 202 7.08 3.76 15.89
C VAL A 202 7.49 2.57 15.03
N ASP A 203 7.68 2.72 13.71
CA ASP A 203 7.88 1.58 12.80
C ASP A 203 8.96 1.75 11.73
N VAL A 204 9.83 2.77 11.80
CA VAL A 204 10.97 2.83 10.86
C VAL A 204 11.94 1.65 11.06
N ARG A 205 12.30 0.99 9.96
CA ARG A 205 13.34 -0.04 9.88
C ARG A 205 14.75 0.57 9.91
N GLU A 206 15.78 -0.22 10.21
CA GLU A 206 17.18 0.26 10.30
C GLU A 206 17.70 0.91 9.01
N ASP A 207 17.20 0.47 7.84
CA ASP A 207 17.52 1.02 6.51
C ASP A 207 16.55 2.10 6.02
N GLY A 208 15.46 2.37 6.75
CA GLY A 208 14.59 3.54 6.55
C GLY A 208 15.09 4.81 7.23
N LEU A 209 16.18 4.73 8.02
CA LEU A 209 16.77 5.88 8.70
C LEU A 209 17.36 6.89 7.72
N GLU A 210 17.07 8.17 7.94
CA GLU A 210 17.53 9.27 7.09
C GLU A 210 19.04 9.54 7.23
N GLU A 211 19.65 10.13 6.19
CA GLU A 211 21.07 10.50 6.21
C GLU A 211 21.38 11.44 7.40
N GLY A 212 22.26 10.98 8.29
CA GLY A 212 22.69 11.72 9.47
C GLY A 212 22.00 11.30 10.78
N GLN A 213 20.98 10.44 10.74
CA GLN A 213 20.45 9.79 11.95
C GLN A 213 21.45 8.75 12.48
N ASP A 214 21.65 8.72 13.80
CA ASP A 214 22.48 7.73 14.48
C ASP A 214 21.59 6.58 15.01
N PRO A 215 21.72 5.32 14.50
CA PRO A 215 20.91 4.19 14.94
C PRO A 215 20.98 3.88 16.45
N ALA A 216 22.00 4.36 17.16
CA ALA A 216 22.12 4.21 18.61
C ALA A 216 21.37 5.30 19.40
N LYS A 217 21.14 6.49 18.81
CA LYS A 217 20.53 7.66 19.49
C LYS A 217 19.13 7.99 19.00
N ASP A 218 18.92 7.98 17.69
CA ASP A 218 17.77 8.61 17.04
C ASP A 218 16.71 7.57 16.63
N TRP A 219 17.13 6.33 16.35
CA TRP A 219 16.21 5.24 16.06
C TRP A 219 15.38 4.84 17.30
N THR A 220 14.08 4.68 17.08
CA THR A 220 13.04 4.39 18.08
C THR A 220 12.08 3.31 17.56
N GLY A 221 10.92 3.11 18.19
CA GLY A 221 9.89 2.20 17.67
C GLY A 221 10.08 0.70 17.94
N TRP A 222 9.21 -0.08 17.31
CA TRP A 222 9.15 -1.54 17.37
C TRP A 222 10.44 -2.18 16.85
N HIS A 223 10.87 -1.90 15.61
CA HIS A 223 12.07 -2.54 15.03
C HIS A 223 13.37 -2.25 15.81
N ARG A 224 13.50 -1.07 16.43
CA ARG A 224 14.65 -0.81 17.32
C ARG A 224 14.63 -1.71 18.56
N LEU A 225 13.46 -2.03 19.09
CA LEU A 225 13.28 -2.98 20.19
C LEU A 225 13.40 -4.44 19.71
N GLU A 226 12.89 -4.77 18.52
CA GLU A 226 13.05 -6.06 17.84
C GLU A 226 14.54 -6.43 17.73
N LYS A 227 15.37 -5.52 17.19
CA LYS A 227 16.83 -5.70 17.12
C LYS A 227 17.44 -5.98 18.50
N ALA A 228 17.01 -5.26 19.53
CA ALA A 228 17.52 -5.45 20.88
C ALA A 228 17.17 -6.83 21.47
N LEU A 229 16.00 -7.37 21.12
CA LEU A 229 15.48 -8.63 21.63
C LEU A 229 16.04 -9.85 20.89
N TRP A 230 16.15 -9.80 19.56
CA TRP A 230 16.57 -10.93 18.73
C TRP A 230 18.05 -10.90 18.33
N HIS A 231 18.58 -9.75 17.91
CA HIS A 231 19.98 -9.62 17.48
C HIS A 231 20.91 -9.37 18.67
N ASP A 232 20.71 -8.27 19.40
CA ASP A 232 21.58 -7.86 20.50
C ASP A 232 21.33 -8.67 21.80
N LYS A 233 20.16 -9.32 21.88
CA LYS A 233 19.69 -10.22 22.96
C LYS A 233 19.83 -9.61 24.35
N LYS A 234 19.59 -8.30 24.46
CA LYS A 234 19.87 -7.51 25.66
C LYS A 234 18.94 -6.31 25.77
N ILE A 235 18.36 -6.15 26.96
CA ILE A 235 17.63 -4.95 27.36
C ILE A 235 18.53 -4.12 28.29
N THR A 236 18.80 -2.87 27.94
CA THR A 236 19.52 -1.91 28.77
C THR A 236 18.60 -0.78 29.24
N THR A 237 19.13 0.22 29.95
CA THR A 237 18.39 1.44 30.28
C THR A 237 17.81 2.14 29.03
N ARG A 238 18.48 2.05 27.87
CA ARG A 238 17.98 2.66 26.61
C ARG A 238 16.70 1.97 26.12
N GLU A 239 16.68 0.64 26.07
CA GLU A 239 15.49 -0.11 25.64
C GLU A 239 14.29 0.14 26.57
N LYS A 240 14.53 0.33 27.88
CA LYS A 240 13.47 0.70 28.82
C LYS A 240 12.89 2.10 28.55
N GLN A 241 13.74 3.07 28.21
CA GLN A 241 13.30 4.41 27.78
C GLN A 241 12.58 4.39 26.43
N LEU A 242 13.00 3.52 25.51
CA LEU A 242 12.34 3.32 24.22
C LEU A 242 10.94 2.71 24.39
N ALA A 243 10.76 1.79 25.34
CA ALA A 243 9.45 1.25 25.69
C ALA A 243 8.49 2.33 26.22
N ASP A 244 8.97 3.24 27.08
CA ASP A 244 8.19 4.40 27.54
C ASP A 244 7.86 5.39 26.41
N GLN A 245 8.77 5.56 25.44
CA GLN A 245 8.57 6.41 24.28
C GLN A 245 7.53 5.80 23.31
N LEU A 246 7.59 4.49 23.07
CA LEU A 246 6.60 3.77 22.24
C LEU A 246 5.18 3.82 22.84
N ASP A 247 5.05 3.60 24.16
CA ASP A 247 3.79 3.77 24.90
C ASP A 247 3.21 5.20 24.67
N LYS A 248 4.07 6.22 24.65
CA LYS A 248 3.68 7.63 24.49
C LYS A 248 3.30 7.97 23.05
N ASP A 249 4.08 7.56 22.06
CA ASP A 249 3.83 7.87 20.65
C ASP A 249 2.56 7.20 20.15
N LEU A 250 2.31 5.94 20.55
CA LEU A 250 1.07 5.26 20.19
C LEU A 250 -0.15 5.81 20.93
N ALA A 251 0.03 6.33 22.16
CA ALA A 251 -1.00 7.11 22.84
C ALA A 251 -1.26 8.48 22.18
N ASP A 252 -0.34 9.00 21.37
CA ASP A 252 -0.55 10.17 20.52
C ASP A 252 -1.24 9.81 19.20
N TRP A 253 -0.78 8.75 18.54
CA TRP A 253 -1.42 8.13 17.37
C TRP A 253 -2.92 7.88 17.61
N LYS A 254 -3.30 7.24 18.73
CA LYS A 254 -4.72 7.02 19.07
C LYS A 254 -5.56 8.31 19.06
N LYS A 255 -4.99 9.45 19.48
CA LYS A 255 -5.71 10.75 19.47
C LYS A 255 -5.83 11.31 18.05
N ARG A 256 -4.77 11.15 17.25
CA ARG A 256 -4.70 11.62 15.86
C ARG A 256 -5.68 10.87 14.96
N VAL A 257 -5.76 9.54 15.09
CA VAL A 257 -6.67 8.65 14.32
C VAL A 257 -8.09 9.20 14.21
N GLY A 258 -8.68 9.68 15.33
CA GLY A 258 -10.02 10.24 15.35
C GLY A 258 -10.21 11.47 14.43
N THR A 259 -9.12 12.18 14.11
CA THR A 259 -9.09 13.40 13.27
C THR A 259 -8.76 13.16 11.79
N ALA A 260 -8.44 11.92 11.38
CA ALA A 260 -8.05 11.61 10.00
C ALA A 260 -9.12 12.06 8.98
N GLU A 261 -8.70 12.63 7.85
CA GLU A 261 -9.58 12.94 6.71
C GLU A 261 -9.85 11.66 5.90
N ILE A 262 -10.94 10.96 6.21
CA ILE A 262 -11.30 9.70 5.55
C ILE A 262 -12.31 9.96 4.43
N THR A 263 -11.99 9.48 3.24
CA THR A 263 -12.82 9.52 2.03
C THR A 263 -12.98 8.10 1.46
N PRO A 264 -14.02 7.81 0.65
CA PRO A 264 -14.16 6.50 0.02
C PRO A 264 -12.95 6.11 -0.84
N THR A 265 -12.29 7.08 -1.47
CA THR A 265 -11.06 6.85 -2.22
C THR A 265 -9.85 6.61 -1.32
N SER A 266 -9.72 7.31 -0.18
CA SER A 266 -8.57 7.08 0.71
C SER A 266 -8.63 5.68 1.33
N MET A 267 -9.84 5.19 1.65
CA MET A 267 -10.05 3.78 2.05
C MET A 267 -9.60 2.80 0.96
N ALA A 268 -9.95 3.05 -0.30
CA ALA A 268 -9.59 2.18 -1.42
C ALA A 268 -8.11 2.24 -1.81
N ASN A 269 -7.49 3.43 -1.74
CA ASN A 269 -6.08 3.64 -2.03
C ASN A 269 -5.21 3.07 -0.91
N GLY A 270 -5.54 3.33 0.36
CA GLY A 270 -4.87 2.72 1.51
C GLY A 270 -5.00 1.18 1.53
N ALA A 271 -6.16 0.64 1.12
CA ALA A 271 -6.27 -0.81 0.92
C ALA A 271 -5.28 -1.32 -0.15
N LYS A 272 -4.97 -0.52 -1.17
CA LYS A 272 -4.01 -0.88 -2.21
C LYS A 272 -2.55 -0.69 -1.75
N GLU A 273 -2.27 0.33 -0.96
CA GLU A 273 -1.01 0.66 -0.28
C GLU A 273 -0.51 -0.54 0.54
N LEU A 274 -1.35 -1.04 1.46
CA LEU A 274 -1.16 -2.26 2.25
C LEU A 274 -0.79 -3.51 1.42
N LEU A 275 -1.27 -3.59 0.16
CA LEU A 275 -0.93 -4.69 -0.75
C LEU A 275 0.29 -4.38 -1.65
N ASP A 276 0.72 -3.13 -1.80
CA ASP A 276 2.00 -2.76 -2.43
C ASP A 276 3.17 -3.00 -1.45
N GLU A 277 3.07 -2.57 -0.18
CA GLU A 277 4.03 -2.89 0.90
C GLU A 277 4.29 -4.40 1.02
N VAL A 278 3.20 -5.18 1.07
CA VAL A 278 3.26 -6.63 1.15
C VAL A 278 3.93 -7.23 -0.10
N ALA A 279 3.70 -6.64 -1.28
CA ALA A 279 4.27 -7.13 -2.53
C ALA A 279 5.78 -6.91 -2.65
N THR A 280 6.35 -5.91 -1.95
CA THR A 280 7.76 -5.52 -2.14
C THR A 280 8.64 -5.67 -0.90
N GLY A 281 8.13 -5.43 0.32
CA GLY A 281 8.90 -5.59 1.57
C GLY A 281 8.51 -6.83 2.39
N LYS A 282 7.23 -6.97 2.74
CA LYS A 282 6.81 -8.03 3.70
C LYS A 282 6.91 -9.44 3.06
N VAL A 283 6.82 -9.59 1.74
CA VAL A 283 7.07 -10.87 1.02
C VAL A 283 8.55 -11.21 0.81
N THR A 284 9.48 -10.25 0.89
CA THR A 284 10.93 -10.55 0.87
C THR A 284 11.45 -10.88 2.27
N GLY A 285 10.75 -10.45 3.32
CA GLY A 285 11.12 -10.65 4.72
C GLY A 285 12.03 -9.55 5.25
N GLU A 286 11.85 -8.34 4.72
CA GLU A 286 12.65 -7.15 5.05
C GLU A 286 12.09 -6.37 6.24
N GLU A 287 10.83 -6.62 6.60
CA GLU A 287 10.12 -6.02 7.72
C GLU A 287 10.72 -6.51 9.05
N GLU A 288 10.51 -7.79 9.34
CA GLU A 288 10.88 -8.43 10.59
C GLU A 288 12.22 -9.13 10.45
N ARG A 289 13.24 -8.35 10.09
CA ARG A 289 14.58 -8.83 9.73
C ARG A 289 15.34 -9.52 10.87
N TYR A 290 14.92 -9.37 12.13
CA TYR A 290 15.52 -10.04 13.29
C TYR A 290 14.57 -11.06 13.94
N SER A 291 13.27 -10.81 13.96
CA SER A 291 12.25 -11.66 14.59
C SER A 291 11.65 -12.72 13.66
N HIS A 292 11.62 -12.40 12.36
CA HIS A 292 11.00 -13.15 11.27
C HIS A 292 9.49 -13.41 11.48
N THR A 293 8.77 -12.43 12.04
CA THR A 293 7.31 -12.50 12.20
C THR A 293 6.51 -11.90 11.05
N ASP A 294 7.11 -11.68 9.87
CA ASP A 294 6.53 -10.95 8.71
C ASP A 294 5.13 -11.44 8.28
N LEU A 295 4.79 -12.72 8.50
CA LEU A 295 3.46 -13.25 8.18
C LEU A 295 2.34 -12.77 9.12
N VAL A 296 2.68 -12.29 10.32
CA VAL A 296 1.74 -11.60 11.23
C VAL A 296 1.31 -10.28 10.61
N ASP A 297 2.30 -9.51 10.15
CA ASP A 297 2.15 -8.17 9.60
C ASP A 297 1.42 -8.26 8.25
N PHE A 298 1.92 -9.09 7.33
CA PHE A 298 1.25 -9.45 6.07
C PHE A 298 -0.24 -9.80 6.30
N LYS A 299 -0.55 -10.68 7.26
CA LYS A 299 -1.95 -11.05 7.56
C LYS A 299 -2.76 -9.86 8.05
N ALA A 300 -2.17 -8.99 8.86
CA ALA A 300 -2.79 -7.78 9.36
C ALA A 300 -3.04 -6.75 8.23
N ASN A 301 -2.09 -6.51 7.33
CA ASN A 301 -2.28 -5.62 6.17
C ASN A 301 -3.41 -6.13 5.25
N VAL A 302 -3.43 -7.44 4.96
CA VAL A 302 -4.49 -8.07 4.14
C VAL A 302 -5.87 -7.92 4.79
N GLU A 303 -5.97 -7.99 6.12
CA GLU A 303 -7.23 -7.75 6.83
C GLU A 303 -7.65 -6.28 6.84
N GLY A 304 -6.71 -5.34 6.99
CA GLY A 304 -6.96 -3.91 6.87
C GLY A 304 -7.50 -3.53 5.49
N ALA A 305 -6.84 -4.01 4.44
CA ALA A 305 -7.26 -3.84 3.06
C ALA A 305 -8.62 -4.49 2.78
N GLN A 306 -8.86 -5.69 3.31
CA GLN A 306 -10.14 -6.39 3.14
C GLN A 306 -11.29 -5.66 3.85
N MET A 307 -11.06 -5.12 5.06
CA MET A 307 -12.07 -4.33 5.77
C MET A 307 -12.50 -3.10 4.95
N SER A 308 -11.53 -2.37 4.38
CA SER A 308 -11.81 -1.25 3.48
C SER A 308 -12.60 -1.69 2.24
N PHE A 309 -12.24 -2.82 1.62
CA PHE A 309 -12.99 -3.38 0.49
C PHE A 309 -14.42 -3.79 0.87
N ASP A 310 -14.62 -4.52 1.97
CA ASP A 310 -15.93 -5.01 2.39
C ASP A 310 -16.90 -3.87 2.75
N LEU A 311 -16.40 -2.79 3.35
CA LEU A 311 -17.19 -1.58 3.61
C LEU A 311 -17.56 -0.81 2.32
N LEU A 312 -16.69 -0.81 1.31
CA LEU A 312 -16.93 -0.16 0.02
C LEU A 312 -17.70 -1.01 -0.99
N LYS A 313 -17.74 -2.33 -0.79
CA LYS A 313 -18.40 -3.31 -1.67
C LYS A 313 -19.84 -2.94 -2.05
N PRO A 314 -20.72 -2.45 -1.16
CA PRO A 314 -22.09 -2.04 -1.54
C PRO A 314 -22.15 -0.84 -2.50
N VAL A 315 -21.11 -0.01 -2.54
CA VAL A 315 -20.95 1.10 -3.49
C VAL A 315 -20.34 0.56 -4.78
N ALA A 316 -19.19 -0.12 -4.69
CA ALA A 316 -18.47 -0.66 -5.85
C ALA A 316 -19.33 -1.61 -6.69
N ALA A 317 -20.15 -2.46 -6.08
CA ALA A 317 -20.99 -3.43 -6.77
C ALA A 317 -22.07 -2.80 -7.67
N LYS A 318 -22.47 -1.54 -7.42
CA LYS A 318 -23.40 -0.80 -8.29
C LYS A 318 -22.73 -0.35 -9.59
N ASN A 319 -21.42 -0.14 -9.55
CA ASN A 319 -20.62 0.54 -10.57
C ASN A 319 -19.73 -0.43 -11.38
N ASP A 320 -19.28 -1.52 -10.73
CA ASP A 320 -18.52 -2.62 -11.31
C ASP A 320 -18.66 -3.91 -10.46
N ALA A 321 -19.74 -4.67 -10.71
CA ALA A 321 -19.98 -5.95 -10.03
C ALA A 321 -18.97 -7.05 -10.41
N ALA A 322 -18.31 -6.94 -11.57
CA ALA A 322 -17.31 -7.91 -12.02
C ALA A 322 -16.00 -7.74 -11.24
N LEU A 323 -15.58 -6.49 -11.02
CA LEU A 323 -14.47 -6.16 -10.14
C LEU A 323 -14.70 -6.68 -8.72
N VAL A 324 -15.88 -6.46 -8.15
CA VAL A 324 -16.22 -6.97 -6.80
C VAL A 324 -16.10 -8.48 -6.70
N ALA A 325 -16.63 -9.22 -7.69
CA ALA A 325 -16.55 -10.69 -7.70
C ALA A 325 -15.10 -11.21 -7.82
N GLU A 326 -14.23 -10.51 -8.57
CA GLU A 326 -12.81 -10.87 -8.65
C GLU A 326 -12.08 -10.53 -7.35
N LEU A 327 -12.35 -9.38 -6.71
CA LEU A 327 -11.78 -9.02 -5.41
C LEU A 327 -12.16 -10.01 -4.32
N ASP A 328 -13.43 -10.42 -4.23
CA ASP A 328 -13.88 -11.46 -3.30
C ASP A 328 -13.10 -12.78 -3.48
N LYS A 329 -12.93 -13.21 -4.73
CA LYS A 329 -12.15 -14.39 -5.08
C LYS A 329 -10.69 -14.27 -4.66
N GLN A 330 -10.05 -13.12 -4.93
CA GLN A 330 -8.61 -12.94 -4.67
C GLN A 330 -8.31 -12.75 -3.18
N PHE A 331 -9.12 -11.99 -2.43
CA PHE A 331 -9.03 -11.94 -0.96
C PHE A 331 -9.26 -13.33 -0.35
N GLY A 332 -10.26 -14.09 -0.83
CA GLY A 332 -10.51 -15.45 -0.37
C GLY A 332 -9.33 -16.41 -0.63
N ALA A 333 -8.71 -16.32 -1.80
CA ALA A 333 -7.54 -17.10 -2.17
C ALA A 333 -6.32 -16.76 -1.30
N LEU A 334 -5.98 -15.47 -1.14
CA LEU A 334 -4.83 -15.03 -0.36
C LEU A 334 -4.97 -15.38 1.13
N ASN A 335 -6.15 -15.17 1.73
CA ASN A 335 -6.40 -15.61 3.10
C ASN A 335 -6.27 -17.13 3.26
N THR A 336 -6.75 -17.92 2.29
CA THR A 336 -6.64 -19.39 2.30
C THR A 336 -5.17 -19.85 2.19
N LEU A 337 -4.34 -19.12 1.45
CA LEU A 337 -2.90 -19.37 1.36
C LEU A 337 -2.18 -19.02 2.67
N LEU A 338 -2.41 -17.82 3.23
CA LEU A 338 -1.84 -17.40 4.52
C LEU A 338 -2.21 -18.37 5.65
N ASP A 339 -3.44 -18.88 5.66
CA ASP A 339 -3.90 -19.89 6.63
C ASP A 339 -3.07 -21.19 6.65
N GLN A 340 -2.31 -21.50 5.60
CA GLN A 340 -1.44 -22.69 5.58
C GLN A 340 -0.22 -22.56 6.50
N TYR A 341 0.13 -21.33 6.89
CA TYR A 341 1.32 -21.04 7.70
C TYR A 341 1.03 -20.96 9.21
N ARG A 342 -0.21 -21.24 9.65
CA ARG A 342 -0.60 -21.25 11.08
C ARG A 342 -1.40 -22.50 11.42
N ALA A 343 -1.24 -23.01 12.63
CA ALA A 343 -1.95 -24.20 13.10
C ALA A 343 -3.40 -23.90 13.53
N ASP A 344 -3.64 -22.72 14.12
CA ASP A 344 -4.96 -22.23 14.49
C ASP A 344 -5.28 -20.96 13.68
N LYS A 345 -6.37 -21.00 12.93
CA LYS A 345 -6.83 -19.89 12.08
C LYS A 345 -7.39 -18.71 12.87
N ALA A 346 -7.68 -18.90 14.16
CA ALA A 346 -8.06 -17.82 15.08
C ALA A 346 -6.86 -17.13 15.74
N SER A 347 -5.64 -17.66 15.60
CA SER A 347 -4.42 -17.09 16.20
C SER A 347 -3.55 -16.34 15.20
N TYR A 348 -2.66 -15.51 15.73
CA TYR A 348 -1.53 -14.93 15.00
C TYR A 348 -0.23 -15.72 15.19
N ASP A 349 -0.32 -16.98 15.64
CA ASP A 349 0.85 -17.85 15.80
C ASP A 349 1.26 -18.44 14.44
N PHE A 350 1.85 -17.59 13.61
CA PHE A 350 2.34 -17.92 12.29
C PHE A 350 3.71 -18.60 12.32
N THR A 351 4.00 -19.34 11.25
CA THR A 351 5.32 -19.89 10.95
C THR A 351 6.31 -18.75 10.71
N SER A 352 7.40 -18.74 11.46
CA SER A 352 8.53 -17.81 11.28
C SER A 352 9.03 -17.79 9.82
N TYR A 353 9.32 -16.59 9.31
CA TYR A 353 9.57 -16.35 7.89
C TYR A 353 10.87 -16.97 7.37
N ASP A 354 11.82 -17.27 8.26
CA ASP A 354 13.03 -18.06 7.98
C ASP A 354 12.72 -19.47 7.42
N LYS A 355 11.53 -20.02 7.72
CA LYS A 355 11.06 -21.33 7.24
C LYS A 355 10.22 -21.24 5.96
N VAL A 356 9.84 -20.04 5.53
CA VAL A 356 9.10 -19.84 4.27
C VAL A 356 10.11 -19.87 3.12
N GLY A 357 10.20 -21.01 2.45
CA GLY A 357 11.15 -21.24 1.37
C GLY A 357 10.83 -20.45 0.09
N LYS A 358 11.80 -20.39 -0.83
CA LYS A 358 11.73 -19.56 -2.05
C LYS A 358 10.47 -19.81 -2.90
N GLU A 359 10.02 -21.06 -3.01
CA GLU A 359 8.82 -21.41 -3.78
C GLU A 359 7.55 -20.88 -3.10
N GLN A 360 7.46 -21.01 -1.78
CA GLN A 360 6.38 -20.45 -0.97
C GLN A 360 6.34 -18.92 -1.00
N ARG A 361 7.50 -18.25 -0.91
CA ARG A 361 7.57 -16.78 -1.07
C ARG A 361 7.11 -16.33 -2.46
N LYS A 362 7.41 -17.10 -3.51
CA LYS A 362 6.88 -16.85 -4.86
C LYS A 362 5.36 -17.05 -4.92
N GLU A 363 4.82 -18.10 -4.32
CA GLU A 363 3.37 -18.34 -4.29
C GLU A 363 2.61 -17.20 -3.58
N LEU A 364 3.13 -16.75 -2.43
CA LEU A 364 2.62 -15.57 -1.71
C LEU A 364 2.68 -14.31 -2.59
N SER A 365 3.82 -14.04 -3.25
CA SER A 365 3.99 -12.90 -4.14
C SER A 365 3.03 -12.95 -5.35
N ASP A 366 2.86 -14.11 -5.98
CA ASP A 366 1.93 -14.28 -7.11
C ASP A 366 0.46 -14.04 -6.67
N ALA A 367 0.08 -14.52 -5.48
CA ALA A 367 -1.26 -14.31 -4.92
C ALA A 367 -1.52 -12.84 -4.52
N VAL A 368 -0.52 -12.16 -3.96
CA VAL A 368 -0.58 -10.72 -3.65
C VAL A 368 -0.73 -9.91 -4.93
N ASN A 369 0.07 -10.19 -5.97
CA ASN A 369 -0.03 -9.52 -7.26
C ASN A 369 -1.41 -9.73 -7.93
N ALA A 370 -1.98 -10.94 -7.81
CA ALA A 370 -3.30 -11.26 -8.33
C ALA A 370 -4.45 -10.49 -7.64
N LEU A 371 -4.26 -10.06 -6.38
CA LEU A 371 -5.18 -9.18 -5.65
C LEU A 371 -4.88 -7.68 -5.89
N ALA A 372 -3.60 -7.31 -5.94
CA ALA A 372 -3.15 -5.92 -6.05
C ALA A 372 -3.60 -5.25 -7.37
N GLU A 373 -3.61 -5.98 -8.50
CA GLU A 373 -4.08 -5.45 -9.78
C GLU A 373 -5.55 -5.03 -9.74
N PRO A 374 -6.53 -5.91 -9.40
CA PRO A 374 -7.92 -5.50 -9.32
C PRO A 374 -8.14 -4.47 -8.21
N LEU A 375 -7.46 -4.58 -7.06
CA LEU A 375 -7.66 -3.65 -5.94
C LEU A 375 -7.32 -2.21 -6.31
N SER A 376 -6.38 -1.99 -7.23
CA SER A 376 -6.06 -0.66 -7.74
C SER A 376 -7.22 0.06 -8.46
N LYS A 377 -8.25 -0.67 -8.90
CA LYS A 377 -9.43 -0.15 -9.58
C LYS A 377 -10.56 0.23 -8.61
N LEU A 378 -10.47 -0.17 -7.34
CA LEU A 378 -11.53 0.03 -6.35
C LEU A 378 -11.86 1.51 -6.15
N ALA A 379 -10.85 2.38 -6.08
CA ALA A 379 -11.04 3.82 -5.91
C ALA A 379 -11.84 4.45 -7.06
N ALA A 380 -11.53 4.06 -8.30
CA ALA A 380 -12.27 4.50 -9.48
C ALA A 380 -13.69 3.91 -9.52
N ALA A 381 -13.86 2.65 -9.11
CA ALA A 381 -15.17 2.00 -9.07
C ALA A 381 -16.13 2.63 -8.04
N VAL A 382 -15.63 3.11 -6.89
CA VAL A 382 -16.51 3.73 -5.88
C VAL A 382 -16.97 5.13 -6.26
N VAL A 383 -16.17 5.94 -6.97
CA VAL A 383 -16.51 7.35 -7.28
C VAL A 383 -17.20 7.60 -8.64
N LYS A 384 -17.56 6.52 -9.34
CA LYS A 384 -18.14 6.51 -10.69
C LYS A 384 -19.62 6.85 -10.74
#